data_AF-A0A8C4MGN2-F1
#
_entry.id   AF-A0A8C4MGN2-F1
#
_cell.length_a   1.000
_cell.length_b   1.000
_cell.length_c   1.000
_cell.angle_alpha   90.00
_cell.angle_beta   90.00
_cell.angle_gamma   90.00
#
_symmetry.space_group_name_H-M   'P 1'
#
loop_
_entity.id
_entity.type
_entity.pdbx_description
1 polymer ?
#
loop_
_entity_poly.entity_id
_entity_poly.type
_entity_poly.pdbx_seq_one_letter_code
_entity_poly.pdbx_strand_id
1 'polypeptide(L)'
;MKMHSEADMDEQIQEMKTITRLQEQCRALQIQAVKEKTIKNKATLALLRGNIRHGAQDWALAKKYDQWTISKACGKDEPMRLAHCRSTMEVAREKLRKYVFDRVNVHNVLIHLVRRRGQKLESMQLELAGLQNQPDATKEELRLLQVIRQLENNIEKTMIKITTSQNIHQLYVNLLDYLKTELAGYPTELDKLQNLVCDYCSELSDMTVMSQDAMMITDEVKMNMRQGEATFIEERRARENRLNQQKKLIDKIHTKETSERYRRGRQDLDFPSNIMSTETLKVRRRDTSKGDIEYQTDVTALVEKVKTAVRCSHLWDIAGRFLAQKNTEDNLELQMEDCEERRAQLEALMKKLELEEAILKFHQTPSSISFKSIEKKMRDMLKEEEDRLQLAHASMTKSQRLLLTIQMGIDNLYIRLIGITLPRAQKEVVPFSTLDVNSKLAYCEGKLLYLADRVQLLSRTEEINTKVRDALESSTLKERQNTRITFEGLEEDMIETFQFADVDHSYVPSRAEIKRQAQGLIEGKLKAAKKKKK
;
A
#
# COMPACT_ATOMS: atom_id res chain seq x y z
N MET A 1 51.70 94.86 -133.48
CA MET A 1 51.01 96.14 -133.24
C MET A 1 49.69 96.09 -133.97
N LYS A 2 48.60 96.53 -133.34
CA LYS A 2 47.30 96.92 -133.96
C LYS A 2 46.42 95.77 -134.48
N MET A 3 45.11 95.70 -134.25
CA MET A 3 44.15 96.45 -133.42
C MET A 3 43.10 95.44 -132.98
N HIS A 4 42.74 95.41 -131.69
CA HIS A 4 41.53 94.71 -131.26
C HIS A 4 40.34 95.47 -131.84
N SER A 5 39.51 94.78 -132.60
CA SER A 5 38.27 95.31 -133.16
C SER A 5 37.32 95.63 -132.00
N GLU A 6 36.89 96.88 -131.87
CA GLU A 6 35.90 97.33 -130.88
C GLU A 6 34.58 96.53 -130.94
N ALA A 7 34.28 95.87 -132.08
CA ALA A 7 33.13 94.99 -132.23
C ALA A 7 33.19 93.71 -131.36
N ASP A 8 34.39 93.19 -131.08
CA ASP A 8 34.60 91.98 -130.28
C ASP A 8 34.46 92.28 -128.77
N MET A 9 34.81 93.50 -128.36
CA MET A 9 34.62 93.98 -127.00
C MET A 9 33.14 94.27 -126.69
N ASP A 10 32.37 94.81 -127.65
CA ASP A 10 30.93 95.04 -127.47
C ASP A 10 30.13 93.73 -127.42
N GLU A 11 30.49 92.72 -128.23
CA GLU A 11 29.91 91.37 -128.13
C GLU A 11 30.20 90.72 -126.77
N GLN A 12 31.44 90.80 -126.26
CA GLN A 12 31.80 90.28 -124.94
C GLN A 12 31.06 91.01 -123.80
N ILE A 13 30.86 92.34 -123.90
CA ILE A 13 30.08 93.10 -122.92
C ILE A 13 28.60 92.69 -122.96
N GLN A 14 28.06 92.46 -124.15
CA GLN A 14 26.67 92.03 -124.33
C GLN A 14 26.47 90.60 -123.82
N GLU A 15 27.42 89.70 -124.06
CA GLU A 15 27.45 88.35 -123.51
C GLU A 15 27.52 88.38 -121.97
N MET A 16 28.44 89.15 -121.38
CA MET A 16 28.53 89.31 -119.92
C MET A 16 27.27 89.91 -119.29
N LYS A 17 26.59 90.83 -119.98
CA LYS A 17 25.27 91.35 -119.55
C LYS A 17 24.20 90.27 -119.60
N THR A 18 24.18 89.42 -120.64
CA THR A 18 23.22 88.30 -120.71
C THR A 18 23.50 87.22 -119.66
N ILE A 19 24.77 86.88 -119.42
CA ILE A 19 25.18 85.93 -118.37
C ILE A 19 24.79 86.48 -117.00
N THR A 20 25.04 87.76 -116.72
CA THR A 20 24.67 88.40 -115.46
C THR A 20 23.15 88.40 -115.27
N ARG A 21 22.38 88.75 -116.31
CA ARG A 21 20.91 88.68 -116.29
C ARG A 21 20.40 87.26 -116.05
N LEU A 22 21.00 86.24 -116.67
CA LEU A 22 20.65 84.84 -116.46
C LEU A 22 21.02 84.38 -115.04
N GLN A 23 22.18 84.76 -114.51
CA GLN A 23 22.57 84.46 -113.13
C GLN A 23 21.63 85.13 -112.12
N GLU A 24 21.20 86.36 -112.36
CA GLU A 24 20.20 87.06 -111.54
C GLU A 24 18.82 86.37 -111.63
N GLN A 25 18.40 85.94 -112.83
CA GLN A 25 17.18 85.15 -113.01
C GLN A 25 17.27 83.78 -112.32
N CYS A 26 18.38 83.07 -112.42
CA CYS A 26 18.61 81.80 -111.72
C CYS A 26 18.59 81.99 -110.20
N ARG A 27 19.25 83.04 -109.67
CA ARG A 27 19.19 83.38 -108.24
C ARG A 27 17.76 83.71 -107.81
N ALA A 28 17.00 84.46 -108.62
CA ALA A 28 15.60 84.78 -108.33
C ALA A 28 14.73 83.52 -108.29
N LEU A 29 14.87 82.61 -109.26
CA LEU A 29 14.15 81.33 -109.30
C LEU A 29 14.54 80.42 -108.13
N GLN A 30 15.82 80.37 -107.75
CA GLN A 30 16.27 79.59 -106.60
C GLN A 30 15.72 80.15 -105.28
N ILE A 31 15.70 81.48 -105.11
CA ILE A 31 15.06 82.14 -103.98
C ILE A 31 13.55 81.85 -103.96
N GLN A 32 12.89 81.89 -105.11
CA GLN A 32 11.46 81.54 -105.23
C GLN A 32 11.20 80.08 -104.84
N ALA A 33 11.99 79.13 -105.35
CA ALA A 33 11.86 77.72 -105.01
C ALA A 33 12.07 77.44 -103.51
N VAL A 34 13.05 78.11 -102.88
CA VAL A 34 13.28 78.02 -101.43
C VAL A 34 12.10 78.62 -100.66
N LYS A 35 11.56 79.77 -101.09
CA LYS A 35 10.36 80.39 -100.49
C LYS A 35 9.15 79.46 -100.60
N GLU A 36 8.89 78.89 -101.77
CA GLU A 36 7.79 77.93 -101.99
C GLU A 36 7.96 76.67 -101.14
N LYS A 37 9.17 76.11 -101.06
CA LYS A 37 9.46 74.95 -100.18
C LYS A 37 9.28 75.32 -98.71
N THR A 38 9.64 76.53 -98.31
CA THR A 38 9.44 77.01 -96.94
C THR A 38 7.96 77.17 -96.61
N ILE A 39 7.15 77.69 -97.54
CA ILE A 39 5.69 77.78 -97.40
C ILE A 39 5.08 76.38 -97.32
N LYS A 40 5.47 75.46 -98.21
CA LYS A 40 5.02 74.06 -98.18
C LYS A 40 5.38 73.38 -96.86
N ASN A 41 6.61 73.54 -96.37
CA ASN A 41 7.05 73.00 -95.08
C ASN A 41 6.29 73.62 -93.90
N LYS A 42 5.97 74.92 -93.97
CA LYS A 42 5.15 75.59 -92.94
C LYS A 42 3.73 75.03 -92.91
N ALA A 43 3.15 74.74 -94.08
CA ALA A 43 1.84 74.11 -94.20
C ALA A 43 1.84 72.66 -93.68
N THR A 44 2.84 71.84 -94.02
CA THR A 44 2.95 70.47 -93.51
C THR A 44 3.18 70.44 -92.00
N LEU A 45 4.02 71.33 -91.46
CA LEU A 45 4.19 71.47 -90.01
C LEU A 45 2.89 71.87 -89.31
N ALA A 46 2.09 72.76 -89.90
CA ALA A 46 0.80 73.15 -89.35
C ALA A 46 -0.17 71.96 -89.32
N LEU A 47 -0.20 71.14 -90.37
CA LEU A 47 -1.00 69.91 -90.44
C LEU A 47 -0.55 68.88 -89.39
N LEU A 48 0.74 68.59 -89.29
CA LEU A 48 1.28 67.64 -88.30
C LEU A 48 1.01 68.10 -86.87
N ARG A 49 1.17 69.39 -86.58
CA ARG A 49 0.79 69.99 -85.28
C ARG A 49 -0.72 69.91 -85.04
N GLY A 50 -1.53 70.00 -86.10
CA GLY A 50 -2.95 69.71 -86.06
C GLY A 50 -3.22 68.27 -85.63
N ASN A 51 -2.62 67.29 -86.30
CA ASN A 51 -2.81 65.87 -86.02
C ASN A 51 -2.34 65.48 -84.61
N ILE A 52 -1.21 66.02 -84.15
CA ILE A 52 -0.72 65.79 -82.78
C ILE A 52 -1.71 66.34 -81.75
N ARG A 53 -2.29 67.53 -81.99
CA ARG A 53 -3.30 68.10 -81.10
C ARG A 53 -4.59 67.28 -81.06
N HIS A 54 -5.08 66.83 -82.22
CA HIS A 54 -6.25 65.95 -82.28
C HIS A 54 -5.96 64.60 -81.60
N GLY A 55 -4.83 63.95 -81.89
CA GLY A 55 -4.45 62.70 -81.24
C GLY A 55 -4.27 62.82 -79.72
N ALA A 56 -3.76 63.96 -79.24
CA ALA A 56 -3.69 64.23 -77.80
C ALA A 56 -5.07 64.39 -77.16
N GLN A 57 -6.02 65.01 -77.87
CA GLN A 57 -7.41 65.13 -77.42
C GLN A 57 -8.11 63.76 -77.39
N ASP A 58 -7.97 62.96 -78.45
CA ASP A 58 -8.55 61.62 -78.53
C ASP A 58 -8.01 60.70 -77.43
N TRP A 59 -6.71 60.76 -77.16
CA TRP A 59 -6.10 60.02 -76.05
C TRP A 59 -6.61 60.47 -74.68
N ALA A 60 -6.79 61.78 -74.48
CA ALA A 60 -7.34 62.31 -73.24
C ALA A 60 -8.80 61.90 -73.02
N LEU A 61 -9.61 61.83 -74.10
CA LEU A 61 -10.98 61.32 -74.05
C LEU A 61 -10.99 59.84 -73.72
N ALA A 62 -10.20 59.01 -74.42
CA ALA A 62 -10.11 57.57 -74.16
C ALA A 62 -9.71 57.28 -72.70
N LYS A 63 -8.73 58.02 -72.15
CA LYS A 63 -8.32 57.90 -70.75
C LYS A 63 -9.43 58.25 -69.76
N LYS A 64 -10.26 59.27 -70.05
CA LYS A 64 -11.42 59.62 -69.21
C LYS A 64 -12.48 58.53 -69.24
N TYR A 65 -12.74 57.93 -70.41
CA TYR A 65 -13.68 56.81 -70.55
C TYR A 65 -13.21 55.57 -69.77
N ASP A 66 -11.92 55.22 -69.87
CA ASP A 66 -11.32 54.13 -69.10
C ASP A 66 -11.46 54.38 -67.60
N GLN A 67 -11.10 55.58 -67.13
CA GLN A 67 -11.18 55.95 -65.72
C GLN A 67 -12.62 55.91 -65.19
N TRP A 68 -13.59 56.41 -65.96
CA TRP A 68 -15.01 56.37 -65.59
C TRP A 68 -15.53 54.93 -65.52
N THR A 69 -15.20 54.11 -66.51
CA THR A 69 -15.66 52.71 -66.60
C THR A 69 -15.08 51.87 -65.46
N ILE A 70 -13.79 52.03 -65.15
CA ILE A 70 -13.12 51.37 -64.02
C ILE A 70 -13.75 51.81 -62.69
N SER A 71 -14.02 53.12 -62.54
CA SER A 71 -14.64 53.65 -61.32
C SER A 71 -16.05 53.10 -61.11
N LYS A 72 -16.84 52.98 -62.19
CA LYS A 72 -18.18 52.37 -62.14
C LYS A 72 -18.13 50.89 -61.77
N ALA A 73 -17.15 50.15 -62.30
CA ALA A 73 -16.99 48.72 -62.03
C ALA A 73 -16.51 48.42 -60.59
N CYS A 74 -15.64 49.27 -60.02
CA CYS A 74 -15.15 49.10 -58.65
C CYS A 74 -16.16 49.55 -57.58
N GLY A 75 -17.22 50.26 -57.97
CA GLY A 75 -18.30 50.65 -57.06
C GLY A 75 -17.79 51.47 -55.86
N LYS A 76 -18.06 50.98 -54.64
CA LYS A 76 -17.64 51.59 -53.36
C LYS A 76 -16.27 51.13 -52.87
N ASP A 77 -15.60 50.20 -53.56
CA ASP A 77 -14.29 49.67 -53.16
C ASP A 77 -13.19 50.66 -53.55
N GLU A 78 -12.95 51.63 -52.66
CA GLU A 78 -11.98 52.71 -52.86
C GLU A 78 -10.54 52.19 -53.08
N PRO A 79 -10.02 51.23 -52.29
CA PRO A 79 -8.71 50.65 -52.53
C PRO A 79 -8.58 50.01 -53.91
N MET A 80 -9.57 49.24 -54.33
CA MET A 80 -9.54 48.55 -55.63
C MET A 80 -9.63 49.53 -56.80
N ARG A 81 -10.43 50.60 -56.64
CA ARG A 81 -10.50 51.70 -57.60
C ARG A 81 -9.14 52.38 -57.76
N LEU A 82 -8.52 52.79 -56.65
CA LEU A 82 -7.22 53.48 -56.65
C LEU A 82 -6.10 52.64 -57.29
N ALA A 83 -6.10 51.33 -57.05
CA ALA A 83 -5.12 50.41 -57.64
C ALA A 83 -5.22 50.31 -59.17
N HIS A 84 -6.39 50.59 -59.75
CA HIS A 84 -6.66 50.45 -61.19
C HIS A 84 -6.83 51.79 -61.93
N CYS A 85 -6.87 52.92 -61.24
CA CYS A 85 -7.05 54.28 -61.82
C CYS A 85 -6.07 54.66 -62.94
N ARG A 86 -4.89 54.04 -63.02
CA ARG A 86 -3.87 54.30 -64.06
C ARG A 86 -3.79 53.23 -65.14
N SER A 87 -4.62 52.19 -65.06
CA SER A 87 -4.63 51.08 -66.01
C SER A 87 -5.59 51.37 -67.17
N THR A 88 -5.34 50.78 -68.33
CA THR A 88 -6.34 50.70 -69.40
C THR A 88 -7.48 49.77 -68.97
N MET A 89 -8.65 49.93 -69.59
CA MET A 89 -9.83 49.12 -69.27
C MET A 89 -9.57 47.60 -69.32
N GLU A 90 -8.82 47.12 -70.32
CA GLU A 90 -8.51 45.70 -70.50
C GLU A 90 -7.64 45.14 -69.36
N VAL A 91 -6.59 45.88 -68.98
CA VAL A 91 -5.68 45.49 -67.89
C VAL A 91 -6.41 45.49 -66.55
N ALA A 92 -7.28 46.47 -66.31
CA ALA A 92 -8.12 46.51 -65.11
C ALA A 92 -9.10 45.32 -65.07
N ARG A 93 -9.74 45.00 -66.21
CA ARG A 93 -10.67 43.87 -66.32
C ARG A 93 -9.99 42.55 -65.99
N GLU A 94 -8.79 42.29 -66.53
CA GLU A 94 -8.10 41.03 -66.28
C GLU A 94 -7.61 40.91 -64.83
N LYS A 95 -7.10 42.01 -64.25
CA LYS A 95 -6.72 42.04 -62.82
C LYS A 95 -7.91 41.78 -61.90
N LEU A 96 -9.06 42.40 -62.19
CA LEU A 96 -10.30 42.17 -61.44
C LEU A 96 -10.79 40.73 -61.59
N ARG A 97 -10.76 40.19 -62.80
CA ARG A 97 -11.12 38.79 -63.07
C ARG A 97 -10.26 37.82 -62.27
N LYS A 98 -8.94 38.02 -62.28
CA LYS A 98 -8.00 37.22 -61.48
C LYS A 98 -8.29 37.34 -59.99
N TYR A 99 -8.49 38.55 -59.48
CA TYR A 99 -8.82 38.77 -58.07
C TYR A 99 -10.10 38.03 -57.65
N VAL A 100 -11.16 38.10 -58.45
CA VAL A 100 -12.42 37.38 -58.18
C VAL A 100 -12.18 35.87 -58.19
N PHE A 101 -11.42 35.35 -59.16
CA PHE A 101 -11.09 33.93 -59.23
C PHE A 101 -10.29 33.46 -58.01
N ASP A 102 -9.26 34.21 -57.60
CA ASP A 102 -8.45 33.92 -56.42
C ASP A 102 -9.32 33.93 -55.15
N ARG A 103 -10.23 34.90 -55.00
CA ARG A 103 -11.19 34.98 -53.88
C ARG A 103 -12.15 33.79 -53.86
N VAL A 104 -12.69 33.38 -55.00
CA VAL A 104 -13.59 32.22 -55.11
C VAL A 104 -12.84 30.93 -54.79
N ASN A 105 -11.60 30.78 -55.24
CA ASN A 105 -10.78 29.62 -54.89
C ASN A 105 -10.51 29.54 -53.39
N VAL A 106 -10.14 30.65 -52.76
CA VAL A 106 -9.98 30.72 -51.29
C VAL A 106 -11.28 30.35 -50.59
N HIS A 107 -12.42 30.87 -51.06
CA HIS A 107 -13.73 30.54 -50.51
C HIS A 107 -14.06 29.05 -50.63
N ASN A 108 -13.80 28.43 -51.78
CA ASN A 108 -14.02 27.00 -52.01
C ASN A 108 -13.15 26.13 -51.08
N VAL A 109 -11.88 26.51 -50.89
CA VAL A 109 -10.97 25.84 -49.94
C VAL A 109 -11.51 25.95 -48.51
N LEU A 110 -11.97 27.13 -48.11
CA LEU A 110 -12.55 27.35 -46.77
C LEU A 110 -13.83 26.54 -46.56
N ILE A 111 -14.73 26.47 -47.54
CA ILE A 111 -15.93 25.63 -47.49
C ILE A 111 -15.56 24.16 -47.29
N HIS A 112 -14.59 23.66 -48.05
CA HIS A 112 -14.16 22.27 -47.93
C HIS A 112 -13.54 21.98 -46.56
N LEU A 113 -12.78 22.93 -46.01
CA LEU A 113 -12.20 22.82 -44.66
C LEU A 113 -13.30 22.80 -43.59
N VAL A 114 -14.30 23.68 -43.69
CA VAL A 114 -15.44 23.73 -42.76
C VAL A 114 -16.22 22.43 -42.81
N ARG A 115 -16.52 21.89 -44.00
CA ARG A 115 -17.19 20.59 -44.14
C ARG A 115 -16.41 19.45 -43.48
N ARG A 116 -15.10 19.38 -43.72
CA ARG A 116 -14.23 18.35 -43.12
C ARG A 116 -14.19 18.46 -41.59
N ARG A 117 -14.12 19.69 -41.06
CA ARG A 117 -14.19 19.93 -39.61
C ARG A 117 -15.54 19.56 -39.03
N GLY A 118 -16.64 19.87 -39.73
CA GLY A 118 -18.00 19.47 -39.35
C GLY A 118 -18.15 17.95 -39.25
N GLN A 119 -17.70 17.21 -40.27
CA GLN A 119 -17.71 15.74 -40.25
C GLN A 119 -16.90 15.15 -39.08
N LYS A 120 -15.73 15.74 -38.78
CA LYS A 120 -14.92 15.28 -37.65
C LYS A 120 -15.62 15.57 -36.31
N LEU A 121 -16.28 16.72 -36.19
CA LEU A 121 -17.05 17.08 -35.01
C LEU A 121 -18.22 16.11 -34.80
N GLU A 122 -19.00 15.82 -35.84
CA GLU A 122 -20.11 14.85 -35.79
C GLU A 122 -19.62 13.46 -35.40
N SER A 123 -18.50 13.00 -35.97
CA SER A 123 -17.88 11.72 -35.60
C SER A 123 -17.47 11.68 -34.12
N MET A 124 -16.86 12.76 -33.59
CA MET A 124 -16.50 12.82 -32.18
C MET A 124 -17.72 12.90 -31.27
N GLN A 125 -18.78 13.61 -31.68
CA GLN A 125 -20.04 13.67 -30.93
C GLN A 125 -20.74 12.32 -30.85
N LEU A 126 -20.75 11.55 -31.94
CA LEU A 126 -21.28 10.18 -31.96
C LEU A 126 -20.49 9.25 -31.05
N GLU A 127 -19.16 9.35 -31.06
CA GLU A 127 -18.29 8.57 -30.17
C GLU A 127 -18.54 8.92 -28.70
N LEU A 128 -18.65 10.21 -28.37
CA LEU A 128 -18.95 10.69 -27.02
C LEU A 128 -20.33 10.22 -26.55
N ALA A 129 -21.35 10.31 -27.41
CA ALA A 129 -22.68 9.77 -27.11
C ALA A 129 -22.64 8.25 -26.91
N GLY A 130 -21.85 7.52 -27.70
CA GLY A 130 -21.64 6.09 -27.53
C GLY A 130 -21.02 5.75 -26.18
N LEU A 131 -20.03 6.52 -25.73
CA LEU A 131 -19.39 6.36 -24.42
C LEU A 131 -20.34 6.72 -23.27
N GLN A 132 -21.11 7.79 -23.40
CA GLN A 132 -22.11 8.20 -22.39
C GLN A 132 -23.27 7.21 -22.24
N ASN A 133 -23.64 6.53 -23.33
CA ASN A 133 -24.70 5.53 -23.33
C ASN A 133 -24.20 4.13 -22.89
N GLN A 134 -22.93 3.99 -22.53
CA GLN A 134 -22.46 2.74 -21.93
C GLN A 134 -22.96 2.64 -20.48
N PRO A 135 -23.43 1.46 -20.05
CA PRO A 135 -23.82 1.25 -18.67
C PRO A 135 -22.60 1.40 -17.74
N ASP A 136 -22.78 2.12 -16.62
CA ASP A 136 -21.73 2.43 -15.63
C ASP A 136 -21.01 1.20 -15.06
N ALA A 137 -21.65 0.03 -15.11
CA ALA A 137 -21.04 -1.24 -14.74
C ALA A 137 -21.48 -2.32 -15.72
N THR A 138 -20.50 -3.01 -16.29
CA THR A 138 -20.71 -4.23 -17.05
C THR A 138 -21.25 -5.34 -16.14
N LYS A 139 -21.98 -6.30 -16.72
CA LYS A 139 -22.46 -7.48 -15.97
C LYS A 139 -21.32 -8.24 -15.28
N GLU A 140 -20.12 -8.20 -15.87
CA GLU A 140 -18.93 -8.81 -15.31
C GLU A 140 -18.41 -8.05 -14.08
N GLU A 141 -18.37 -6.71 -14.12
CA GLU A 141 -18.02 -5.90 -12.95
C GLU A 141 -19.00 -6.12 -11.79
N LEU A 142 -20.30 -6.22 -12.07
CA LEU A 142 -21.30 -6.55 -11.04
C LEU A 142 -21.07 -7.96 -10.44
N ARG A 143 -20.68 -8.94 -11.25
CA ARG A 143 -20.31 -10.28 -10.77
C ARG A 143 -19.05 -10.23 -9.91
N LEU A 144 -18.01 -9.51 -10.35
CA LEU A 144 -16.79 -9.32 -9.59
C LEU A 144 -17.05 -8.64 -8.25
N LEU A 145 -17.89 -7.60 -8.21
CA LEU A 145 -18.30 -6.95 -6.97
C LEU A 145 -19.04 -7.90 -6.02
N GLN A 146 -19.89 -8.78 -6.55
CA GLN A 146 -20.56 -9.80 -5.75
C GLN A 146 -19.57 -10.84 -5.19
N VAL A 147 -18.60 -11.27 -6.00
CA VAL A 147 -17.52 -12.17 -5.57
C VAL A 147 -16.67 -11.51 -4.48
N ILE A 148 -16.29 -10.24 -4.64
CA ILE A 148 -15.54 -9.48 -3.63
C ILE A 148 -16.30 -9.46 -2.31
N ARG A 149 -17.58 -9.08 -2.32
CA ARG A 149 -18.42 -9.10 -1.11
C ARG A 149 -18.49 -10.48 -0.45
N GLN A 150 -18.54 -11.54 -1.25
CA GLN A 150 -18.59 -12.90 -0.71
C GLN A 150 -17.26 -13.32 -0.09
N LEU A 151 -16.14 -12.94 -0.71
CA LEU A 151 -14.79 -13.16 -0.17
C LEU A 151 -14.57 -12.38 1.12
N GLU A 152 -14.97 -11.10 1.17
CA GLU A 152 -14.91 -10.27 2.38
C GLU A 152 -15.66 -10.92 3.55
N ASN A 153 -16.90 -11.35 3.32
CA ASN A 153 -17.71 -12.05 4.32
C ASN A 153 -17.06 -13.37 4.79
N ASN A 154 -16.43 -14.12 3.87
CA ASN A 154 -15.76 -15.37 4.22
C ASN A 154 -14.49 -15.12 5.04
N ILE A 155 -13.73 -14.07 4.71
CA ILE A 155 -12.55 -13.64 5.46
C ILE A 155 -12.96 -13.22 6.87
N GLU A 156 -13.99 -12.39 7.01
CA GLU A 156 -14.49 -11.95 8.32
C GLU A 156 -14.95 -13.12 9.19
N LYS A 157 -15.72 -14.07 8.63
CA LYS A 157 -16.11 -15.30 9.33
C LYS A 157 -14.92 -16.14 9.76
N THR A 158 -13.88 -16.21 8.93
CA THR A 158 -12.66 -16.96 9.25
C THR A 158 -11.86 -16.28 10.35
N MET A 159 -11.74 -14.95 10.31
CA MET A 159 -11.12 -14.18 11.38
C MET A 159 -11.84 -14.37 12.71
N ILE A 160 -13.17 -14.33 12.73
CA ILE A 160 -13.96 -14.62 13.95
C ILE A 160 -13.65 -16.03 14.48
N LYS A 161 -13.58 -17.05 13.60
CA LYS A 161 -13.22 -18.42 13.99
C LYS A 161 -11.80 -18.54 14.55
N ILE A 162 -10.85 -17.81 13.97
CA ILE A 162 -9.46 -17.78 14.46
C ILE A 162 -9.43 -17.18 15.86
N THR A 163 -10.05 -16.01 16.06
CA THR A 163 -10.10 -15.36 17.38
C THR A 163 -10.79 -16.22 18.43
N THR A 164 -11.91 -16.87 18.10
CA THR A 164 -12.58 -17.77 19.05
C THR A 164 -11.72 -19.00 19.36
N SER A 165 -11.06 -19.59 18.37
CA SER A 165 -10.15 -20.72 18.59
C SER A 165 -8.93 -20.31 19.43
N GLN A 166 -8.38 -19.11 19.24
CA GLN A 166 -7.29 -18.58 20.05
C GLN A 166 -7.72 -18.38 21.51
N ASN A 167 -8.92 -17.83 21.74
CA ASN A 167 -9.47 -17.68 23.09
C ASN A 167 -9.67 -19.04 23.77
N ILE A 168 -10.20 -20.03 23.05
CA ILE A 168 -10.35 -21.41 23.56
C ILE A 168 -8.99 -22.02 23.87
N HIS A 169 -8.01 -21.87 22.98
CA HIS A 169 -6.66 -22.37 23.21
C HIS A 169 -6.03 -21.75 24.46
N GLN A 170 -6.13 -20.43 24.61
CA GLN A 170 -5.62 -19.73 25.79
C GLN A 170 -6.29 -20.22 27.08
N LEU A 171 -7.61 -20.47 27.04
CA LEU A 171 -8.33 -21.05 28.18
C LEU A 171 -7.78 -22.44 28.54
N TYR A 172 -7.56 -23.31 27.57
CA TYR A 172 -6.99 -24.64 27.81
C TYR A 172 -5.56 -24.59 28.33
N VAL A 173 -4.74 -23.67 27.82
CA VAL A 173 -3.37 -23.45 28.33
C VAL A 173 -3.40 -22.99 29.79
N ASN A 174 -4.26 -22.03 30.13
CA ASN A 174 -4.41 -21.55 31.50
C ASN A 174 -4.92 -22.65 32.44
N LEU A 175 -5.88 -23.48 31.99
CA LEU A 175 -6.39 -24.60 32.77
C LEU A 175 -5.30 -25.66 33.00
N LEU A 176 -4.50 -25.96 31.97
CA LEU A 176 -3.39 -26.89 32.09
C LEU A 176 -2.34 -26.38 33.09
N ASP A 177 -2.03 -25.09 33.05
CA ASP A 177 -1.08 -24.47 33.99
C ASP A 177 -1.61 -24.58 35.43
N TYR A 178 -2.88 -24.24 35.66
CA TYR A 178 -3.54 -24.41 36.96
C TYR A 178 -3.46 -25.87 37.44
N LEU A 179 -3.80 -26.84 36.60
CA LEU A 179 -3.73 -28.26 36.97
C LEU A 179 -2.30 -28.71 37.28
N LYS A 180 -1.29 -28.19 36.58
CA LYS A 180 0.12 -28.45 36.90
C LYS A 180 0.51 -27.88 38.25
N THR A 181 0.02 -26.68 38.60
CA THR A 181 0.28 -26.08 39.91
C THR A 181 -0.36 -26.87 41.05
N GLU A 182 -1.62 -27.32 40.90
CA GLU A 182 -2.28 -28.20 41.87
C GLU A 182 -1.56 -29.55 41.99
N LEU A 183 -1.18 -30.14 40.85
CA LEU A 183 -0.45 -31.41 40.82
C LEU A 183 0.90 -31.31 41.54
N ALA A 184 1.59 -30.18 41.42
CA ALA A 184 2.85 -29.92 42.13
C ALA A 184 2.65 -29.80 43.66
N GLY A 185 1.44 -29.45 44.12
CA GLY A 185 1.10 -29.39 45.54
C GLY A 185 0.88 -30.75 46.20
N TYR A 186 0.32 -31.72 45.47
CA TYR A 186 -0.03 -33.04 46.03
C TYR A 186 1.12 -33.81 46.67
N PRO A 187 2.35 -33.87 46.12
CA PRO A 187 3.48 -34.54 46.78
C PRO A 187 3.75 -34.00 48.18
N THR A 188 3.64 -32.68 48.37
CA THR A 188 3.89 -32.06 49.69
C THR A 188 2.82 -32.47 50.71
N GLU A 189 1.55 -32.54 50.31
CA GLU A 189 0.47 -33.04 51.16
C GLU A 189 0.62 -34.54 51.46
N LEU A 190 1.06 -35.32 50.46
CA LEU A 190 1.31 -36.75 50.62
C LEU A 190 2.45 -37.01 51.61
N ASP A 191 3.54 -36.24 51.51
CA ASP A 191 4.67 -36.32 52.44
C ASP A 191 4.24 -36.02 53.88
N LYS A 192 3.37 -35.01 54.09
CA LYS A 192 2.81 -34.70 55.41
C LYS A 192 2.01 -35.87 55.97
N LEU A 193 1.12 -36.45 55.17
CA LEU A 193 0.32 -37.62 55.55
C LEU A 193 1.20 -38.84 55.86
N GLN A 194 2.22 -39.08 55.04
CA GLN A 194 3.13 -40.20 55.23
C GLN A 194 3.96 -40.05 56.51
N ASN A 195 4.48 -38.85 56.79
CA ASN A 195 5.17 -38.57 58.05
C ASN A 195 4.25 -38.80 59.26
N LEU A 196 2.99 -38.34 59.19
CA LEU A 196 2.01 -38.56 60.27
C LEU A 196 1.73 -40.06 60.51
N VAL A 197 1.66 -40.86 59.45
CA VAL A 197 1.52 -42.32 59.56
C VAL A 197 2.75 -42.94 60.21
N CYS A 198 3.96 -42.51 59.82
CA CYS A 198 5.20 -42.98 60.43
C CYS A 198 5.26 -42.65 61.94
N ASP A 199 4.81 -41.45 62.33
CA ASP A 199 4.73 -41.03 63.73
C ASP A 199 3.77 -41.94 64.52
N TYR A 200 2.56 -42.19 64.00
CA TYR A 200 1.61 -43.10 64.64
C TYR A 200 2.09 -44.55 64.71
N CYS A 201 2.78 -45.05 63.68
CA CYS A 201 3.36 -46.39 63.72
C CYS A 201 4.46 -46.49 64.79
N SER A 202 5.27 -45.44 64.96
CA SER A 202 6.32 -45.38 65.98
C SER A 202 5.71 -45.36 67.38
N GLU A 203 4.70 -44.51 67.62
CA GLU A 203 3.97 -44.43 68.89
C GLU A 203 3.29 -45.76 69.25
N LEU A 204 2.68 -46.44 68.26
CA LEU A 204 2.07 -47.75 68.47
C LEU A 204 3.11 -48.83 68.80
N SER A 205 4.28 -48.79 68.15
CA SER A 205 5.39 -49.68 68.44
C SER A 205 5.90 -49.49 69.87
N ASP A 206 6.12 -48.24 70.28
CA ASP A 206 6.54 -47.89 71.64
C ASP A 206 5.52 -48.38 72.69
N MET A 207 4.23 -48.16 72.45
CA MET A 207 3.16 -48.64 73.33
C MET A 207 3.08 -50.17 73.38
N THR A 208 3.38 -50.86 72.27
CA THR A 208 3.43 -52.32 72.21
C THR A 208 4.59 -52.87 73.04
N VAL A 209 5.78 -52.26 72.94
CA VAL A 209 6.94 -52.60 73.78
C VAL A 209 6.61 -52.36 75.25
N MET A 210 6.02 -51.21 75.61
CA MET A 210 5.60 -50.93 76.99
C MET A 210 4.59 -51.96 77.52
N SER A 211 3.64 -52.40 76.70
CA SER A 211 2.68 -53.44 77.06
C SER A 211 3.36 -54.80 77.29
N GLN A 212 4.30 -55.16 76.41
CA GLN A 212 5.09 -56.38 76.52
C GLN A 212 5.93 -56.39 77.81
N ASP A 213 6.61 -55.28 78.11
CA ASP A 213 7.40 -55.10 79.34
C ASP A 213 6.52 -55.17 80.58
N ALA A 214 5.36 -54.51 80.57
CA ALA A 214 4.39 -54.59 81.67
C ALA A 214 3.90 -56.03 81.89
N MET A 215 3.69 -56.79 80.81
CA MET A 215 3.32 -58.21 80.88
C MET A 215 4.45 -59.05 81.48
N MET A 216 5.69 -58.85 81.02
CA MET A 216 6.89 -59.52 81.54
C MET A 216 7.10 -59.26 83.03
N ILE A 217 7.00 -57.99 83.47
CA ILE A 217 7.09 -57.61 84.89
C ILE A 217 5.98 -58.29 85.68
N THR A 218 4.74 -58.30 85.17
CA THR A 218 3.61 -58.94 85.84
C THR A 218 3.82 -60.45 86.00
N ASP A 219 4.34 -61.12 84.97
CA ASP A 219 4.62 -62.56 85.02
C ASP A 219 5.83 -62.88 85.91
N GLU A 220 6.87 -62.05 85.92
CA GLU A 220 8.00 -62.16 86.85
C GLU A 220 7.53 -62.00 88.31
N VAL A 221 6.68 -61.01 88.58
CA VAL A 221 6.07 -60.81 89.91
C VAL A 221 5.23 -62.02 90.32
N LYS A 222 4.42 -62.59 89.41
CA LYS A 222 3.65 -63.82 89.69
C LYS A 222 4.55 -65.02 89.96
N MET A 223 5.66 -65.18 89.23
CA MET A 223 6.61 -66.27 89.45
C MET A 223 7.33 -66.13 90.79
N ASN A 224 7.81 -64.93 91.11
CA ASN A 224 8.41 -64.61 92.41
C ASN A 224 7.43 -64.84 93.56
N MET A 225 6.15 -64.48 93.40
CA MET A 225 5.10 -64.76 94.38
C MET A 225 4.89 -66.26 94.59
N ARG A 226 4.75 -67.05 93.50
CA ARG A 226 4.61 -68.52 93.59
C ARG A 226 5.84 -69.18 94.22
N GLN A 227 7.04 -68.70 93.91
CA GLN A 227 8.29 -69.17 94.51
C GLN A 227 8.34 -68.82 96.01
N GLY A 228 7.96 -67.60 96.38
CA GLY A 228 7.81 -67.17 97.77
C GLY A 228 6.80 -68.02 98.54
N GLU A 229 5.64 -68.32 97.96
CA GLU A 229 4.64 -69.22 98.54
C GLU A 229 5.19 -70.64 98.74
N ALA A 230 5.88 -71.20 97.74
CA ALA A 230 6.47 -72.53 97.81
C ALA A 230 7.52 -72.63 98.92
N THR A 231 8.45 -71.67 98.98
CA THR A 231 9.47 -71.62 100.04
C THR A 231 8.85 -71.44 101.42
N PHE A 232 7.79 -70.63 101.56
CA PHE A 232 7.03 -70.49 102.80
C PHE A 232 6.34 -71.79 103.22
N ILE A 233 5.72 -72.52 102.28
CA ILE A 233 5.09 -73.83 102.55
C ILE A 233 6.16 -74.85 102.98
N GLU A 234 7.30 -74.88 102.30
CA GLU A 234 8.42 -75.76 102.67
C GLU A 234 8.97 -75.44 104.06
N GLU A 235 9.17 -74.16 104.37
CA GLU A 235 9.61 -73.73 105.70
C GLU A 235 8.57 -74.09 106.78
N ARG A 236 7.28 -73.88 106.51
CA ARG A 236 6.18 -74.27 107.39
C ARG A 236 6.17 -75.78 107.61
N ARG A 237 6.28 -76.59 106.55
CA ARG A 237 6.38 -78.06 106.64
C ARG A 237 7.61 -78.49 107.42
N ALA A 238 8.76 -77.84 107.23
CA ALA A 238 9.98 -78.14 107.98
C ALA A 238 9.81 -77.82 109.48
N ARG A 239 9.19 -76.68 109.82
CA ARG A 239 8.85 -76.32 111.21
C ARG A 239 7.86 -77.31 111.83
N GLU A 240 6.80 -77.66 111.11
CA GLU A 240 5.80 -78.63 111.54
C GLU A 240 6.38 -80.05 111.70
N ASN A 241 7.31 -80.45 110.83
CA ASN A 241 8.06 -81.70 110.96
C ASN A 241 8.96 -81.69 112.20
N ARG A 242 9.68 -80.59 112.47
CA ARG A 242 10.47 -80.44 113.71
C ARG A 242 9.57 -80.50 114.95
N LEU A 243 8.40 -79.84 114.91
CA LEU A 243 7.41 -79.90 115.99
C LEU A 243 6.86 -81.31 116.18
N ASN A 244 6.54 -82.02 115.08
CA ASN A 244 6.09 -83.41 115.12
C ASN A 244 7.18 -84.37 115.62
N GLN A 245 8.46 -84.12 115.31
CA GLN A 245 9.57 -84.88 115.88
C GLN A 245 9.66 -84.66 117.41
N GLN A 246 9.50 -83.43 117.88
CA GLN A 246 9.40 -83.13 119.32
C GLN A 246 8.17 -83.78 119.97
N LYS A 247 6.99 -83.68 119.34
CA LYS A 247 5.77 -84.37 119.79
C LYS A 247 5.97 -85.88 119.83
N LYS A 248 6.60 -86.50 118.83
CA LYS A 248 6.91 -87.93 118.85
C LYS A 248 7.87 -88.32 119.97
N LEU A 249 8.80 -87.44 120.36
CA LEU A 249 9.64 -87.66 121.54
C LEU A 249 8.81 -87.57 122.83
N ILE A 250 7.88 -86.62 122.92
CA ILE A 250 6.90 -86.49 124.03
C ILE A 250 5.95 -87.70 124.08
N ASP A 251 5.40 -88.12 122.95
CA ASP A 251 4.57 -89.32 122.84
C ASP A 251 5.38 -90.59 123.15
N LYS A 252 6.69 -90.64 122.82
CA LYS A 252 7.58 -91.73 123.28
C LYS A 252 7.83 -91.70 124.80
N ILE A 253 7.72 -90.54 125.43
CA ILE A 253 7.73 -90.42 126.90
C ILE A 253 6.40 -90.94 127.45
N HIS A 254 5.26 -90.53 126.89
CA HIS A 254 3.93 -91.01 127.31
C HIS A 254 3.68 -92.50 127.00
N THR A 255 4.20 -93.05 125.89
CA THR A 255 4.03 -94.46 125.49
C THR A 255 5.01 -95.41 126.19
N LYS A 256 6.06 -94.91 126.84
CA LYS A 256 6.81 -95.68 127.85
C LYS A 256 6.08 -95.78 129.20
N GLU A 257 5.05 -94.96 129.41
CA GLU A 257 4.22 -94.95 130.63
C GLU A 257 2.90 -95.73 130.45
N THR A 258 2.52 -96.06 129.22
CA THR A 258 1.27 -96.76 128.91
C THR A 258 1.46 -97.81 127.81
N SER A 259 2.43 -98.71 127.99
CA SER A 259 2.49 -99.98 127.27
C SER A 259 2.06 -101.13 128.18
N GLU A 260 0.77 -101.16 128.55
CA GLU A 260 0.10 -102.35 129.03
C GLU A 260 -1.36 -102.35 128.52
N ARG A 261 -1.73 -103.45 127.83
CA ARG A 261 -3.09 -103.93 127.45
C ARG A 261 -3.61 -103.71 126.01
N TYR A 262 -3.66 -104.86 125.31
CA TYR A 262 -4.67 -105.42 124.37
C TYR A 262 -5.14 -104.58 123.14
N ARG A 263 -4.97 -104.99 121.86
CA ARG A 263 -5.48 -106.12 121.01
C ARG A 263 -6.72 -105.76 120.15
N ARG A 264 -6.67 -106.18 118.85
CA ARG A 264 -7.76 -106.34 117.83
C ARG A 264 -8.29 -105.03 117.22
N GLY A 265 -8.69 -104.90 115.94
CA GLY A 265 -8.80 -105.78 114.77
C GLY A 265 -9.80 -105.17 113.75
N ARG A 266 -9.63 -105.42 112.43
CA ARG A 266 -10.57 -105.24 111.25
C ARG A 266 -11.19 -103.84 110.99
N GLN A 267 -11.76 -103.47 109.84
CA GLN A 267 -11.71 -103.71 108.37
C GLN A 267 -12.83 -102.80 107.75
N ASP A 268 -12.89 -102.68 106.41
CA ASP A 268 -13.92 -102.08 105.52
C ASP A 268 -13.66 -100.59 105.14
N LEU A 269 -13.47 -100.15 103.87
CA LEU A 269 -14.03 -100.41 102.52
C LEU A 269 -15.48 -99.97 102.27
N ASP A 270 -15.60 -98.94 101.39
CA ASP A 270 -16.63 -98.63 100.35
C ASP A 270 -16.97 -97.11 100.30
N PHE A 271 -16.67 -96.34 99.22
CA PHE A 271 -17.42 -96.11 97.95
C PHE A 271 -18.69 -95.21 98.13
N PRO A 272 -19.36 -94.58 97.11
CA PRO A 272 -19.05 -94.13 95.73
C PRO A 272 -19.63 -92.72 95.34
N SER A 273 -19.46 -92.27 94.07
CA SER A 273 -20.56 -92.05 93.07
C SER A 273 -20.03 -91.39 91.78
N ASN A 274 -19.98 -92.10 90.63
CA ASN A 274 -21.04 -92.33 89.61
C ASN A 274 -21.49 -91.04 88.88
N ILE A 275 -21.49 -91.00 87.54
CA ILE A 275 -22.56 -91.44 86.61
C ILE A 275 -21.92 -91.52 85.18
N MET A 276 -21.84 -92.68 84.49
CA MET A 276 -22.86 -93.33 83.64
C MET A 276 -23.31 -92.44 82.46
N SER A 277 -23.55 -92.88 81.22
CA SER A 277 -23.54 -94.18 80.57
C SER A 277 -23.89 -94.02 79.08
N THR A 278 -23.23 -94.84 78.26
CA THR A 278 -23.80 -95.81 77.30
C THR A 278 -24.60 -95.38 76.06
N GLU A 279 -24.09 -95.97 74.98
CA GLU A 279 -24.52 -96.24 73.63
C GLU A 279 -25.85 -97.04 73.50
N THR A 280 -26.66 -96.78 72.46
CA THR A 280 -27.01 -97.74 71.37
C THR A 280 -28.27 -97.36 70.54
N LEU A 281 -28.11 -97.56 69.22
CA LEU A 281 -29.05 -98.06 68.19
C LEU A 281 -30.32 -97.31 67.67
N LYS A 282 -30.18 -96.90 66.39
CA LYS A 282 -31.00 -97.14 65.17
C LYS A 282 -32.49 -96.76 65.12
N VAL A 283 -32.81 -95.81 64.21
CA VAL A 283 -34.01 -95.86 63.34
C VAL A 283 -33.67 -95.42 61.90
N ARG A 284 -34.18 -96.23 60.98
CA ARG A 284 -34.14 -96.27 59.50
C ARG A 284 -34.62 -94.99 58.80
N ARG A 285 -33.81 -94.45 57.88
CA ARG A 285 -34.29 -93.82 56.64
C ARG A 285 -33.44 -94.28 55.46
N ARG A 286 -34.13 -94.50 54.35
CA ARG A 286 -33.65 -95.01 53.06
C ARG A 286 -32.54 -94.10 52.54
N ASP A 287 -31.34 -94.65 52.39
CA ASP A 287 -30.17 -93.95 51.87
C ASP A 287 -30.42 -93.51 50.42
N THR A 288 -30.44 -92.19 50.17
CA THR A 288 -29.80 -91.70 48.95
C THR A 288 -28.34 -92.10 49.07
N SER A 289 -27.84 -92.87 48.10
CA SER A 289 -26.45 -93.33 48.04
C SER A 289 -25.51 -92.19 48.48
N LYS A 290 -24.54 -92.47 49.35
CA LYS A 290 -23.55 -91.45 49.77
C LYS A 290 -22.90 -90.76 48.57
N GLY A 291 -22.73 -91.49 47.46
CA GLY A 291 -22.24 -90.95 46.20
C GLY A 291 -23.19 -89.97 45.51
N ASP A 292 -24.52 -90.15 45.65
CA ASP A 292 -25.50 -89.22 45.07
C ASP A 292 -25.53 -87.89 45.83
N ILE A 293 -25.37 -87.93 47.16
CA ILE A 293 -25.30 -86.72 47.98
C ILE A 293 -23.99 -85.96 47.69
N GLU A 294 -22.86 -86.67 47.67
CA GLU A 294 -21.54 -86.08 47.35
C GLU A 294 -21.54 -85.44 45.95
N TYR A 295 -22.05 -86.16 44.95
CA TYR A 295 -22.20 -85.64 43.59
C TYR A 295 -23.12 -84.40 43.53
N GLN A 296 -24.25 -84.41 44.24
CA GLN A 296 -25.16 -83.27 44.29
C GLN A 296 -24.50 -82.05 44.95
N THR A 297 -23.74 -82.24 46.03
CA THR A 297 -22.98 -81.17 46.68
C THR A 297 -21.89 -80.60 45.79
N ASP A 298 -21.16 -81.45 45.06
CA ASP A 298 -20.09 -81.02 44.15
C ASP A 298 -20.65 -80.23 42.96
N VAL A 299 -21.76 -80.71 42.37
CA VAL A 299 -22.45 -79.99 41.28
C VAL A 299 -22.97 -78.64 41.77
N THR A 300 -23.55 -78.57 42.97
CA THR A 300 -24.05 -77.30 43.54
C THR A 300 -22.90 -76.33 43.84
N ALA A 301 -21.78 -76.83 44.37
CA ALA A 301 -20.59 -76.03 44.62
C ALA A 301 -19.96 -75.50 43.32
N LEU A 302 -19.93 -76.33 42.26
CA LEU A 302 -19.43 -75.92 40.95
C LEU A 302 -20.34 -74.84 40.32
N VAL A 303 -21.65 -75.02 40.43
CA VAL A 303 -22.64 -74.03 39.96
C VAL A 303 -22.51 -72.69 40.69
N GLU A 304 -22.33 -72.69 42.00
CA GLU A 304 -22.09 -71.44 42.77
C GLU A 304 -20.73 -70.80 42.43
N LYS A 305 -19.69 -71.59 42.13
CA LYS A 305 -18.42 -71.06 41.58
C LYS A 305 -18.62 -70.35 40.22
N VAL A 306 -19.42 -70.93 39.32
CA VAL A 306 -19.72 -70.29 38.02
C VAL A 306 -20.56 -69.04 38.22
N LYS A 307 -21.58 -69.10 39.09
CA LYS A 307 -22.44 -67.96 39.41
C LYS A 307 -21.65 -66.79 40.01
N THR A 308 -20.70 -67.06 40.90
CA THR A 308 -19.82 -66.03 41.49
C THR A 308 -18.83 -65.47 40.47
N ALA A 309 -18.23 -66.31 39.61
CA ALA A 309 -17.32 -65.87 38.56
C ALA A 309 -18.02 -64.97 37.51
N VAL A 310 -19.23 -65.34 37.10
CA VAL A 310 -20.06 -64.60 36.13
C VAL A 310 -20.87 -63.47 36.80
N ARG A 311 -20.74 -63.34 38.14
CA ARG A 311 -21.38 -62.35 39.03
C ARG A 311 -22.91 -62.31 38.99
N CYS A 312 -23.59 -63.40 38.65
CA CYS A 312 -25.06 -63.41 38.50
C CYS A 312 -25.80 -63.84 39.77
N SER A 313 -27.06 -63.43 39.89
CA SER A 313 -27.87 -63.72 41.08
C SER A 313 -28.59 -65.06 40.96
N HIS A 314 -29.03 -65.43 39.76
CA HIS A 314 -29.73 -66.69 39.50
C HIS A 314 -29.02 -67.54 38.44
N LEU A 315 -29.24 -68.87 38.53
CA LEU A 315 -28.68 -69.86 37.62
C LEU A 315 -29.08 -69.60 36.16
N TRP A 316 -30.34 -69.21 35.96
CA TRP A 316 -30.91 -68.94 34.64
C TRP A 316 -30.26 -67.74 33.93
N ASP A 317 -29.61 -66.85 34.67
CA ASP A 317 -28.95 -65.66 34.11
C ASP A 317 -27.55 -65.95 33.54
N ILE A 318 -26.96 -67.11 33.86
CA ILE A 318 -25.60 -67.47 33.45
C ILE A 318 -25.49 -67.47 31.93
N ALA A 319 -26.43 -68.12 31.24
CA ALA A 319 -26.43 -68.20 29.78
C ALA A 319 -26.57 -66.81 29.13
N GLY A 320 -27.42 -65.93 29.68
CA GLY A 320 -27.59 -64.56 29.20
C GLY A 320 -26.33 -63.71 29.36
N ARG A 321 -25.59 -63.88 30.46
CA ARG A 321 -24.33 -63.16 30.68
C ARG A 321 -23.19 -63.64 29.81
N PHE A 322 -23.08 -64.95 29.57
CA PHE A 322 -22.12 -65.46 28.59
C PHE A 322 -22.43 -64.97 27.17
N LEU A 323 -23.71 -64.89 26.79
CA LEU A 323 -24.12 -64.33 25.51
C LEU A 323 -23.79 -62.83 25.42
N ALA A 324 -24.05 -62.06 26.48
CA ALA A 324 -23.69 -60.65 26.54
C ALA A 324 -22.17 -60.45 26.48
N GLN A 325 -21.39 -61.27 27.20
CA GLN A 325 -19.93 -61.25 27.16
C GLN A 325 -19.41 -61.57 25.76
N LYS A 326 -19.98 -62.58 25.09
CA LYS A 326 -19.64 -62.91 23.71
C LYS A 326 -19.96 -61.77 22.75
N ASN A 327 -21.13 -61.15 22.86
CA ASN A 327 -21.47 -59.98 22.04
C ASN A 327 -20.53 -58.80 22.30
N THR A 328 -20.08 -58.58 23.54
CA THR A 328 -19.08 -57.55 23.84
C THR A 328 -17.71 -57.90 23.29
N GLU A 329 -17.34 -59.18 23.31
CA GLU A 329 -16.10 -59.70 22.71
C GLU A 329 -16.11 -59.50 21.18
N ASP A 330 -17.16 -59.95 20.50
CA ASP A 330 -17.34 -59.77 19.05
C ASP A 330 -17.30 -58.27 18.66
N ASN A 331 -17.92 -57.39 19.45
CA ASN A 331 -17.88 -55.95 19.20
C ASN A 331 -16.50 -55.32 19.44
N LEU A 332 -15.75 -55.80 20.45
CA LEU A 332 -14.38 -55.36 20.69
C LEU A 332 -13.45 -55.84 19.58
N GLU A 333 -13.65 -57.06 19.07
CA GLU A 333 -12.89 -57.60 17.94
C GLU A 333 -13.10 -56.76 16.68
N LEU A 334 -14.35 -56.41 16.35
CA LEU A 334 -14.66 -55.49 15.25
C LEU A 334 -14.02 -54.10 15.43
N GLN A 335 -14.02 -53.56 16.65
CA GLN A 335 -13.35 -52.28 16.94
C GLN A 335 -11.83 -52.39 16.82
N MET A 336 -11.25 -53.52 17.19
CA MET A 336 -9.82 -53.79 17.00
C MET A 336 -9.46 -53.83 15.52
N GLU A 337 -10.23 -54.55 14.69
CA GLU A 337 -10.02 -54.60 13.24
C GLU A 337 -10.10 -53.21 12.60
N ASP A 338 -11.10 -52.40 12.95
CA ASP A 338 -11.26 -51.02 12.45
C ASP A 338 -10.13 -50.09 12.93
N CYS A 339 -9.60 -50.29 14.13
CA CYS A 339 -8.41 -49.59 14.61
C CYS A 339 -7.13 -50.01 13.87
N GLU A 340 -6.98 -51.30 13.57
CA GLU A 340 -5.85 -51.83 12.80
C GLU A 340 -5.88 -51.33 11.36
N GLU A 341 -7.05 -51.28 10.73
CA GLU A 341 -7.20 -50.74 9.37
C GLU A 341 -6.82 -49.25 9.33
N ARG A 342 -7.33 -48.44 10.26
CA ARG A 342 -6.95 -47.01 10.35
C ARG A 342 -5.46 -46.83 10.59
N ARG A 343 -4.85 -47.68 11.42
CA ARG A 343 -3.40 -47.64 11.65
C ARG A 343 -2.63 -47.92 10.37
N ALA A 344 -3.02 -48.94 9.60
CA ALA A 344 -2.39 -49.26 8.32
C ALA A 344 -2.55 -48.12 7.29
N GLN A 345 -3.73 -47.50 7.22
CA GLN A 345 -3.98 -46.34 6.34
C GLN A 345 -3.11 -45.13 6.72
N LEU A 346 -3.00 -44.82 8.03
CA LEU A 346 -2.15 -43.74 8.53
C LEU A 346 -0.66 -44.02 8.28
N GLU A 347 -0.21 -45.27 8.47
CA GLU A 347 1.18 -45.65 8.19
C GLU A 347 1.51 -45.52 6.69
N ALA A 348 0.58 -45.90 5.81
CA ALA A 348 0.73 -45.70 4.37
C ALA A 348 0.78 -44.22 3.99
N LEU A 349 -0.03 -43.37 4.63
CA LEU A 349 -0.01 -41.92 4.42
C LEU A 349 1.29 -41.30 4.92
N MET A 350 1.77 -41.74 6.09
CA MET A 350 3.05 -41.30 6.65
C MET A 350 4.21 -41.61 5.69
N LYS A 351 4.29 -42.83 5.15
CA LYS A 351 5.31 -43.21 4.16
C LYS A 351 5.24 -42.38 2.88
N LYS A 352 4.04 -41.99 2.42
CA LYS A 352 3.87 -41.08 1.27
C LYS A 352 4.38 -39.68 1.58
N LEU A 353 4.02 -39.13 2.74
CA LEU A 353 4.49 -37.82 3.17
C LEU A 353 6.00 -37.78 3.39
N GLU A 354 6.60 -38.83 3.95
CA GLU A 354 8.05 -38.96 4.08
C GLU A 354 8.74 -38.97 2.72
N LEU A 355 8.15 -39.64 1.72
CA LEU A 355 8.67 -39.62 0.35
C LEU A 355 8.55 -38.23 -0.29
N GLU A 356 7.42 -37.55 -0.13
CA GLU A 356 7.24 -36.17 -0.60
C GLU A 356 8.21 -35.21 0.10
N GLU A 357 8.42 -35.37 1.41
CA GLU A 357 9.39 -34.59 2.16
C GLU A 357 10.81 -34.86 1.69
N ALA A 358 11.18 -36.12 1.42
CA ALA A 358 12.48 -36.46 0.87
C ALA A 358 12.66 -35.88 -0.54
N ILE A 359 11.63 -35.93 -1.38
CA ILE A 359 11.62 -35.27 -2.70
C ILE A 359 11.83 -33.76 -2.53
N LEU A 360 11.13 -33.09 -1.61
CA LEU A 360 11.28 -31.66 -1.36
C LEU A 360 12.64 -31.29 -0.74
N LYS A 361 13.17 -32.11 0.16
CA LYS A 361 14.48 -31.90 0.82
C LYS A 361 15.65 -32.15 -0.13
N PHE A 362 15.56 -33.14 -1.00
CA PHE A 362 16.67 -33.62 -1.82
C PHE A 362 16.53 -33.31 -3.31
N HIS A 363 15.42 -32.72 -3.77
CA HIS A 363 15.40 -31.99 -5.04
C HIS A 363 16.21 -30.71 -4.93
N GLN A 364 17.51 -30.85 -5.13
CA GLN A 364 18.30 -29.80 -5.74
C GLN A 364 17.79 -29.60 -7.17
N THR A 365 16.85 -28.68 -7.37
CA THR A 365 16.72 -28.04 -8.69
C THR A 365 18.03 -27.29 -8.97
N PRO A 366 18.57 -27.29 -10.20
CA PRO A 366 19.86 -26.71 -10.53
C PRO A 366 19.85 -25.16 -10.55
N SER A 367 19.35 -24.53 -9.48
CA SER A 367 19.09 -23.08 -9.40
C SER A 367 19.49 -22.45 -8.08
N SER A 368 20.41 -23.04 -7.29
CA SER A 368 20.96 -22.38 -6.09
C SER A 368 21.75 -21.09 -6.42
N ILE A 369 22.06 -20.84 -7.70
CA ILE A 369 22.62 -19.58 -8.21
C ILE A 369 21.53 -18.51 -8.48
N SER A 370 20.25 -18.91 -8.55
CA SER A 370 19.13 -18.06 -8.98
C SER A 370 18.59 -17.14 -7.88
N PHE A 371 18.48 -17.62 -6.64
CA PHE A 371 17.70 -16.90 -5.63
C PHE A 371 18.35 -15.59 -5.18
N LYS A 372 19.66 -15.58 -4.88
CA LYS A 372 20.39 -14.35 -4.51
C LYS A 372 20.45 -13.35 -5.67
N SER A 373 20.54 -13.83 -6.91
CA SER A 373 20.52 -12.95 -8.08
C SER A 373 19.14 -12.34 -8.33
N ILE A 374 18.06 -13.09 -8.11
CA ILE A 374 16.69 -12.60 -8.22
C ILE A 374 16.42 -11.60 -7.09
N GLU A 375 16.80 -11.92 -5.86
CA GLU A 375 16.65 -11.05 -4.70
C GLU A 375 17.39 -9.71 -4.90
N LYS A 376 18.60 -9.74 -5.47
CA LYS A 376 19.33 -8.52 -5.85
C LYS A 376 18.57 -7.72 -6.91
N LYS A 377 18.10 -8.36 -7.99
CA LYS A 377 17.31 -7.69 -9.03
C LYS A 377 16.02 -7.07 -8.49
N MET A 378 15.33 -7.76 -7.58
CA MET A 378 14.12 -7.23 -6.95
C MET A 378 14.43 -6.04 -6.04
N ARG A 379 15.53 -6.07 -5.30
CA ARG A 379 16.00 -4.90 -4.53
C ARG A 379 16.37 -3.72 -5.43
N ASP A 380 17.07 -3.98 -6.53
CA ASP A 380 17.47 -2.94 -7.47
C ASP A 380 16.24 -2.30 -8.13
N MET A 381 15.24 -3.10 -8.55
CA MET A 381 13.96 -2.58 -9.08
C MET A 381 13.15 -1.83 -8.03
N LEU A 382 13.11 -2.32 -6.78
CA LEU A 382 12.43 -1.63 -5.69
C LEU A 382 13.01 -0.24 -5.48
N LYS A 383 14.34 -0.14 -5.48
CA LYS A 383 15.04 1.13 -5.33
C LYS A 383 14.76 2.09 -6.49
N GLU A 384 14.73 1.59 -7.73
CA GLU A 384 14.38 2.39 -8.90
C GLU A 384 12.94 2.92 -8.82
N GLU A 385 11.98 2.10 -8.39
CA GLU A 385 10.59 2.52 -8.20
C GLU A 385 10.43 3.49 -7.02
N GLU A 386 11.19 3.33 -5.94
CA GLU A 386 11.24 4.29 -4.83
C GLU A 386 11.78 5.66 -5.29
N ASP A 387 12.87 5.68 -6.05
CA ASP A 387 13.44 6.91 -6.61
C ASP A 387 12.46 7.60 -7.58
N ARG A 388 11.78 6.81 -8.42
CA ARG A 388 10.74 7.29 -9.33
C ARG A 388 9.54 7.87 -8.57
N LEU A 389 9.12 7.22 -7.49
CA LEU A 389 8.03 7.70 -6.63
C LEU A 389 8.41 9.02 -5.95
N GLN A 390 9.63 9.13 -5.42
CA GLN A 390 10.13 10.38 -4.82
C GLN A 390 10.16 11.53 -5.83
N LEU A 391 10.61 11.27 -7.06
CA LEU A 391 10.63 12.26 -8.13
C LEU A 391 9.22 12.72 -8.52
N ALA A 392 8.27 11.78 -8.64
CA ALA A 392 6.87 12.08 -8.91
C ALA A 392 6.24 12.91 -7.78
N HIS A 393 6.51 12.57 -6.51
CA HIS A 393 6.07 13.36 -5.37
C HIS A 393 6.65 14.78 -5.39
N ALA A 394 7.95 14.92 -5.62
CA ALA A 394 8.58 16.24 -5.71
C ALA A 394 7.97 17.10 -6.83
N SER A 395 7.68 16.50 -7.99
CA SER A 395 6.98 17.18 -9.09
C SER A 395 5.56 17.57 -8.70
N MET A 396 4.80 16.67 -8.07
CA MET A 396 3.43 16.93 -7.61
C MET A 396 3.39 18.07 -6.59
N THR A 397 4.29 18.07 -5.60
CA THR A 397 4.37 19.14 -4.60
C THR A 397 4.71 20.49 -5.23
N LYS A 398 5.60 20.52 -6.24
CA LYS A 398 5.89 21.75 -7.01
C LYS A 398 4.65 22.25 -7.75
N SER A 399 3.92 21.37 -8.43
CA SER A 399 2.67 21.72 -9.13
C SER A 399 1.58 22.20 -8.18
N GLN A 400 1.42 21.58 -7.02
CA GLN A 400 0.49 22.01 -5.98
C GLN A 400 0.83 23.40 -5.43
N ARG A 401 2.13 23.66 -5.18
CA ARG A 401 2.59 24.99 -4.75
C ARG A 401 2.29 26.04 -5.80
N LEU A 402 2.58 25.76 -7.06
CA LEU A 402 2.28 26.66 -8.18
C LEU A 402 0.77 26.93 -8.28
N LEU A 403 -0.07 25.90 -8.17
CA LEU A 403 -1.53 26.05 -8.19
C LEU A 403 -2.02 26.95 -7.06
N LEU A 404 -1.53 26.75 -5.84
CA LEU A 404 -1.85 27.62 -4.69
C LEU A 404 -1.42 29.07 -4.95
N THR A 405 -0.22 29.30 -5.47
CA THR A 405 0.25 30.64 -5.82
C THR A 405 -0.64 31.31 -6.86
N ILE A 406 -1.04 30.57 -7.91
CA ILE A 406 -1.96 31.08 -8.95
C ILE A 406 -3.33 31.40 -8.35
N GLN A 407 -3.89 30.50 -7.54
CA GLN A 407 -5.18 30.70 -6.89
C GLN A 407 -5.16 31.92 -5.97
N MET A 408 -4.13 32.07 -5.14
CA MET A 408 -3.93 33.25 -4.30
C MET A 408 -3.77 34.52 -5.14
N GLY A 409 -3.04 34.46 -6.26
CA GLY A 409 -2.88 35.58 -7.19
C GLY A 409 -4.22 36.03 -7.79
N ILE A 410 -5.04 35.07 -8.22
CA ILE A 410 -6.38 35.32 -8.77
C ILE A 410 -7.32 35.88 -7.70
N ASP A 411 -7.29 35.32 -6.48
CA ASP A 411 -8.09 35.82 -5.35
C ASP A 411 -7.71 37.26 -4.97
N ASN A 412 -6.41 37.55 -4.92
CA ASN A 412 -5.91 38.91 -4.69
C ASN A 412 -6.36 39.89 -5.77
N LEU A 413 -6.29 39.48 -7.05
CA LEU A 413 -6.75 40.30 -8.17
C LEU A 413 -8.27 40.54 -8.10
N TYR A 414 -9.03 39.49 -7.81
CA TYR A 414 -10.48 39.54 -7.64
C TYR A 414 -10.89 40.52 -6.54
N ILE A 415 -10.27 40.44 -5.35
CA ILE A 415 -10.53 41.34 -4.22
C ILE A 415 -10.26 42.80 -4.61
N ARG A 416 -9.20 43.08 -5.37
CA ARG A 416 -8.88 44.46 -5.81
C ARG A 416 -9.88 44.99 -6.84
N LEU A 417 -10.40 44.13 -7.71
CA LEU A 417 -11.29 44.53 -8.80
C LEU A 417 -12.77 44.53 -8.40
N ILE A 418 -13.17 43.87 -7.31
CA ILE A 418 -14.58 43.72 -6.92
C ILE A 418 -15.32 45.06 -6.77
N GLY A 419 -14.63 46.10 -6.27
CA GLY A 419 -15.22 47.43 -6.03
C GLY A 419 -15.43 48.29 -7.28
N ILE A 420 -15.02 47.84 -8.47
CA ILE A 420 -15.20 48.58 -9.72
C ILE A 420 -16.58 48.27 -10.31
N THR A 421 -17.42 49.28 -10.46
CA THR A 421 -18.76 49.15 -11.06
C THR A 421 -18.69 49.18 -12.59
N LEU A 422 -19.30 48.19 -13.25
CA LEU A 422 -19.43 48.17 -14.71
C LEU A 422 -20.68 48.93 -15.17
N PRO A 423 -20.68 49.52 -16.37
CA PRO A 423 -21.86 50.20 -16.91
C PRO A 423 -23.02 49.21 -17.11
N ARG A 424 -24.21 49.63 -16.69
CA ARG A 424 -25.50 48.90 -16.55
C ARG A 424 -25.96 48.03 -17.75
N ALA A 425 -25.28 48.06 -18.89
CA ALA A 425 -25.57 47.23 -20.06
C ALA A 425 -24.96 45.81 -19.99
N GLN A 426 -23.98 45.58 -19.13
CA GLN A 426 -23.43 44.25 -18.86
C GLN A 426 -23.97 43.80 -17.50
N LYS A 427 -24.82 42.77 -17.48
CA LYS A 427 -25.39 42.20 -16.25
C LYS A 427 -24.27 41.85 -15.27
N GLU A 428 -24.21 42.55 -14.14
CA GLU A 428 -23.43 42.12 -12.98
C GLU A 428 -24.09 40.85 -12.42
N VAL A 429 -23.54 39.69 -12.79
CA VAL A 429 -23.77 38.46 -12.03
C VAL A 429 -22.92 38.61 -10.78
N VAL A 430 -23.54 39.06 -9.68
CA VAL A 430 -22.91 39.11 -8.37
C VAL A 430 -22.51 37.68 -7.98
N PRO A 431 -21.21 37.37 -7.85
CA PRO A 431 -20.80 36.01 -7.52
C PRO A 431 -20.94 35.78 -6.01
N PHE A 432 -21.79 34.82 -5.64
CA PHE A 432 -21.81 34.27 -4.29
C PHE A 432 -20.52 33.48 -4.01
N SER A 433 -20.20 33.36 -2.73
CA SER A 433 -18.88 33.13 -2.10
C SER A 433 -18.15 31.81 -2.38
N THR A 434 -18.51 31.05 -3.42
CA THR A 434 -17.95 29.71 -3.69
C THR A 434 -17.65 29.48 -5.18
N LEU A 435 -16.99 30.43 -5.85
CA LEU A 435 -16.70 30.34 -7.28
C LEU A 435 -15.36 29.65 -7.59
N ASP A 436 -15.37 28.78 -8.61
CA ASP A 436 -14.22 28.12 -9.25
C ASP A 436 -13.16 29.16 -9.72
N VAL A 437 -11.87 28.78 -9.64
CA VAL A 437 -10.71 29.66 -9.94
C VAL A 437 -10.80 30.27 -11.33
N ASN A 438 -11.30 29.50 -12.31
CA ASN A 438 -11.47 29.96 -13.69
C ASN A 438 -12.55 31.05 -13.81
N SER A 439 -13.61 30.96 -13.01
CA SER A 439 -14.69 31.93 -13.04
C SER A 439 -14.27 33.25 -12.39
N LYS A 440 -13.46 33.20 -11.32
CA LYS A 440 -12.82 34.40 -10.75
C LYS A 440 -11.86 35.06 -11.74
N LEU A 441 -11.09 34.25 -12.49
CA LEU A 441 -10.18 34.75 -13.52
C LEU A 441 -10.95 35.44 -14.66
N ALA A 442 -12.01 34.82 -15.18
CA ALA A 442 -12.86 35.40 -16.23
C ALA A 442 -13.53 36.71 -15.77
N TYR A 443 -13.93 36.78 -14.50
CA TYR A 443 -14.44 38.01 -13.88
C TYR A 443 -13.37 39.12 -13.85
N CYS A 444 -12.14 38.79 -13.47
CA CYS A 444 -11.03 39.72 -13.49
C CYS A 444 -10.69 40.19 -14.91
N GLU A 445 -10.68 39.29 -15.89
CA GLU A 445 -10.43 39.58 -17.29
C GLU A 445 -11.42 40.62 -17.84
N GLY A 446 -12.73 40.41 -17.65
CA GLY A 446 -13.76 41.35 -18.10
C GLY A 446 -13.61 42.75 -17.49
N LYS A 447 -13.27 42.83 -16.19
CA LYS A 447 -13.01 44.10 -15.52
C LYS A 447 -11.73 44.78 -15.97
N LEU A 448 -10.66 44.02 -16.19
CA LEU A 448 -9.39 44.56 -16.69
C LEU A 448 -9.50 45.07 -18.12
N LEU A 449 -10.23 44.36 -18.99
CA LEU A 449 -10.51 44.82 -20.36
C LEU A 449 -11.31 46.13 -20.34
N TYR A 450 -12.34 46.23 -19.51
CA TYR A 450 -13.09 47.48 -19.33
C TYR A 450 -12.21 48.64 -18.81
N LEU A 451 -11.32 48.38 -17.85
CA LEU A 451 -10.36 49.37 -17.38
C LEU A 451 -9.36 49.77 -18.47
N ALA A 452 -8.86 48.81 -19.25
CA ALA A 452 -7.93 49.06 -20.36
C ALA A 452 -8.59 49.95 -21.43
N ASP A 453 -9.83 49.65 -21.82
CA ASP A 453 -10.62 50.47 -22.74
C ASP A 453 -10.87 51.86 -22.19
N ARG A 454 -11.17 52.00 -20.89
CA ARG A 454 -11.32 53.31 -20.25
C ARG A 454 -10.02 54.11 -20.25
N VAL A 455 -8.88 53.49 -19.96
CA VAL A 455 -7.57 54.14 -20.00
C VAL A 455 -7.21 54.56 -21.43
N GLN A 456 -7.56 53.74 -22.43
CA GLN A 456 -7.43 54.10 -23.86
C GLN A 456 -8.36 55.25 -24.27
N LEU A 457 -9.56 55.34 -23.69
CA LEU A 457 -10.47 56.47 -23.92
C LEU A 457 -9.97 57.76 -23.26
N LEU A 458 -9.37 57.64 -22.07
CA LEU A 458 -8.81 58.75 -21.27
C LEU A 458 -7.48 59.28 -21.82
N SER A 459 -6.78 58.53 -22.67
CA SER A 459 -5.53 58.98 -23.31
C SER A 459 -5.75 60.08 -24.35
N ARG A 460 -7.01 60.45 -24.65
CA ARG A 460 -7.34 61.59 -25.52
C ARG A 460 -7.41 62.95 -24.80
N THR A 461 -7.16 62.99 -23.49
CA THR A 461 -7.19 64.23 -22.70
C THR A 461 -5.80 64.54 -22.12
N GLU A 462 -4.83 64.82 -22.99
CA GLU A 462 -3.45 65.16 -22.63
C GLU A 462 -3.35 66.32 -21.61
N GLU A 463 -4.26 67.30 -21.67
CA GLU A 463 -4.27 68.46 -20.75
C GLU A 463 -4.70 68.16 -19.31
N ILE A 464 -5.48 67.11 -19.07
CA ILE A 464 -5.87 66.71 -17.71
C ILE A 464 -4.75 65.88 -17.08
N ASN A 465 -4.05 65.07 -17.89
CA ASN A 465 -2.96 64.22 -17.43
C ASN A 465 -1.73 65.02 -17.00
N THR A 466 -1.42 66.16 -17.61
CA THR A 466 -0.34 67.05 -17.14
C THR A 466 -0.69 67.69 -15.79
N LYS A 467 -1.90 68.24 -15.63
CA LYS A 467 -2.34 68.84 -14.35
C LYS A 467 -2.43 67.84 -13.21
N VAL A 468 -2.89 66.62 -13.49
CA VAL A 468 -2.96 65.53 -12.49
C VAL A 468 -1.57 64.99 -12.16
N ARG A 469 -0.67 64.87 -13.15
CA ARG A 469 0.74 64.52 -12.93
C ARG A 469 1.43 65.57 -12.07
N ASP A 470 1.30 66.85 -12.41
CA ASP A 470 1.90 67.95 -11.64
C ASP A 470 1.34 68.01 -10.22
N ALA A 471 0.04 67.77 -10.03
CA ALA A 471 -0.60 67.71 -8.71
C ALA A 471 -0.13 66.50 -7.88
N LEU A 472 0.01 65.32 -8.48
CA LEU A 472 0.53 64.11 -7.83
C LEU A 472 2.02 64.23 -7.50
N GLU A 473 2.82 64.81 -8.39
CA GLU A 473 4.26 65.07 -8.18
C GLU A 473 4.46 66.12 -7.08
N SER A 474 3.63 67.17 -7.07
CA SER A 474 3.60 68.18 -5.99
C SER A 474 3.13 67.62 -4.64
N SER A 475 2.22 66.64 -4.66
CA SER A 475 1.70 65.98 -3.46
C SER A 475 2.71 65.01 -2.87
N THR A 476 3.37 64.22 -3.71
CA THR A 476 4.38 63.23 -3.30
C THR A 476 5.68 63.90 -2.81
N LEU A 477 6.03 65.09 -3.30
CA LEU A 477 7.11 65.89 -2.74
C LEU A 477 6.86 66.38 -1.30
N LYS A 478 5.60 66.44 -0.85
CA LYS A 478 5.21 66.90 0.50
C LYS A 478 5.03 65.78 1.52
N GLU A 479 5.09 64.51 1.08
CA GLU A 479 4.81 63.35 1.92
C GLU A 479 6.10 62.79 2.55
N ARG A 480 6.23 62.92 3.88
CA ARG A 480 7.45 62.59 4.65
C ARG A 480 7.87 61.12 4.63
N GLN A 481 7.04 60.22 4.11
CA GLN A 481 7.28 58.75 4.09
C GLN A 481 7.67 58.21 2.71
N ASN A 482 8.01 59.07 1.74
CA ASN A 482 8.49 58.60 0.44
C ASN A 482 9.91 58.02 0.54
N THR A 483 9.99 56.70 0.75
CA THR A 483 11.20 55.92 0.58
C THR A 483 11.39 55.67 -0.92
N ARG A 484 12.34 56.39 -1.53
CA ARG A 484 12.83 56.09 -2.88
C ARG A 484 13.34 54.65 -2.92
N ILE A 485 12.61 53.75 -3.57
CA ILE A 485 13.09 52.40 -3.87
C ILE A 485 14.18 52.56 -4.93
N THR A 486 15.41 52.22 -4.54
CA THR A 486 16.55 52.14 -5.46
C THR A 486 16.48 50.78 -6.11
N PHE A 487 16.23 50.71 -7.42
CA PHE A 487 16.34 49.48 -8.19
C PHE A 487 17.84 49.17 -8.37
N GLU A 488 18.41 48.37 -7.49
CA GLU A 488 19.63 47.63 -7.81
C GLU A 488 19.26 46.54 -8.83
N GLY A 489 20.09 46.43 -9.86
CA GLY A 489 19.84 45.57 -11.01
C GLY A 489 19.72 44.10 -10.62
N LEU A 490 18.81 43.42 -11.33
CA LEU A 490 18.65 41.98 -11.41
C LEU A 490 20.01 41.24 -11.42
N GLU A 491 20.43 40.74 -10.26
CA GLU A 491 21.20 39.50 -10.19
C GLU A 491 20.22 38.38 -9.80
N GLU A 492 20.32 37.29 -10.56
CA GLU A 492 19.47 36.11 -10.54
C GLU A 492 19.06 35.68 -9.13
N ASP A 493 17.75 35.51 -8.93
CA ASP A 493 17.16 34.93 -7.73
C ASP A 493 17.89 33.63 -7.36
N MET A 494 18.68 33.76 -6.29
CA MET A 494 19.23 32.69 -5.51
C MET A 494 18.13 31.72 -5.13
N ILE A 495 18.26 30.48 -5.59
CA ILE A 495 17.55 29.33 -5.02
C ILE A 495 17.90 29.27 -3.53
N GLU A 496 16.90 29.52 -2.68
CA GLU A 496 16.92 29.21 -1.25
C GLU A 496 17.34 27.75 -1.06
N THR A 497 18.62 27.55 -0.76
CA THR A 497 19.14 26.25 -0.39
C THR A 497 18.88 26.08 1.09
N PHE A 498 17.90 25.23 1.39
CA PHE A 498 17.60 24.72 2.72
C PHE A 498 18.89 24.29 3.43
N GLN A 499 19.12 24.84 4.63
CA GLN A 499 20.13 24.32 5.55
C GLN A 499 19.67 22.94 6.05
N PHE A 500 20.12 21.89 5.38
CA PHE A 500 20.26 20.58 6.00
C PHE A 500 21.61 20.54 6.71
N ALA A 501 21.57 20.27 8.01
CA ALA A 501 22.74 19.90 8.78
C ALA A 501 23.14 18.47 8.38
N ASP A 502 23.89 18.34 7.29
CA ASP A 502 24.54 17.08 6.93
C ASP A 502 26.05 17.18 7.02
N VAL A 503 26.53 16.22 7.79
CA VAL A 503 27.89 15.77 8.06
C VAL A 503 28.64 15.48 6.74
N ASP A 504 29.96 15.69 6.78
CA ASP A 504 30.97 15.43 5.75
C ASP A 504 31.09 16.42 4.57
N HIS A 505 31.61 17.62 4.89
CA HIS A 505 32.28 18.45 3.90
C HIS A 505 33.65 17.89 3.53
N SER A 506 33.70 17.13 2.44
CA SER A 506 34.93 17.03 1.65
C SER A 506 35.37 18.45 1.24
N TYR A 507 36.60 18.81 1.58
CA TYR A 507 37.16 20.15 1.33
C TYR A 507 37.14 20.47 -0.18
N VAL A 508 36.29 21.40 -0.59
CA VAL A 508 36.26 21.96 -1.95
C VAL A 508 36.92 23.35 -1.90
N PRO A 509 38.11 23.53 -2.51
CA PRO A 509 38.83 24.80 -2.46
C PRO A 509 38.04 25.93 -3.11
N SER A 510 37.97 27.07 -2.44
CA SER A 510 37.34 28.28 -2.98
C SER A 510 38.11 28.81 -4.20
N ARG A 511 37.43 29.56 -5.08
CA ARG A 511 38.05 30.22 -6.25
C ARG A 511 39.29 31.06 -5.86
N ALA A 512 39.28 31.65 -4.67
CA ALA A 512 40.41 32.42 -4.13
C ALA A 512 41.59 31.52 -3.75
N GLU A 513 41.33 30.35 -3.16
CA GLU A 513 42.37 29.35 -2.84
C GLU A 513 42.94 28.70 -4.08
N ILE A 514 42.11 28.39 -5.09
CA ILE A 514 42.59 27.90 -6.39
C ILE A 514 43.49 28.94 -7.05
N LYS A 515 43.12 30.23 -7.01
CA LYS A 515 43.99 31.32 -7.49
C LYS A 515 45.32 31.37 -6.71
N ARG A 516 45.28 31.22 -5.38
CA ARG A 516 46.48 31.25 -4.54
C ARG A 516 47.40 30.05 -4.80
N GLN A 517 46.85 28.86 -4.99
CA GLN A 517 47.60 27.65 -5.37
C GLN A 517 48.18 27.77 -6.79
N ALA A 518 47.40 28.28 -7.75
CA ALA A 518 47.89 28.52 -9.11
C ALA A 518 49.04 29.54 -9.12
N GLN A 519 48.93 30.60 -8.31
CA GLN A 519 49.98 31.61 -8.17
C GLN A 519 51.23 31.03 -7.49
N GLY A 520 51.09 30.19 -6.46
CA GLY A 520 52.21 29.46 -5.84
C GLY A 520 52.90 28.49 -6.80
N LEU A 521 52.16 27.83 -7.70
CA LEU A 521 52.71 26.97 -8.75
C LEU A 521 53.50 27.77 -9.80
N ILE A 522 53.03 28.96 -10.17
CA ILE A 522 53.73 29.86 -11.09
C ILE A 522 55.02 30.40 -10.44
N GLU A 523 54.96 30.84 -9.19
CA GLU A 523 56.12 31.33 -8.44
C GLU A 523 57.15 30.21 -8.16
N GLY A 524 56.68 28.98 -7.93
CA GLY A 524 57.52 27.80 -7.77
C GLY A 524 58.28 27.42 -9.04
N LYS A 525 57.69 27.64 -10.22
CA LYS A 525 58.37 27.39 -11.51
C LYS A 525 59.30 28.52 -11.97
N LEU A 526 59.18 29.72 -11.37
CA LEU A 526 60.07 30.86 -11.64
C LEU A 526 61.31 30.91 -10.72
N LYS A 527 61.35 30.12 -9.64
CA LYS A 527 62.56 29.98 -8.82
C LYS A 527 63.55 28.99 -9.47
N ALA A 528 64.42 29.56 -10.30
CA ALA A 528 65.56 28.89 -10.89
C ALA A 528 66.39 28.08 -9.87
N ALA A 529 66.71 26.84 -10.24
CA ALA A 529 67.66 25.99 -9.55
C ALA A 529 69.02 26.69 -9.40
N LYS A 530 69.36 27.14 -8.18
CA LYS A 530 70.73 27.52 -7.85
C LYS A 530 71.56 26.25 -7.68
N LYS A 531 72.45 26.01 -8.64
CA LYS A 531 73.49 24.97 -8.66
C LYS A 531 74.34 25.02 -7.38
N LYS A 532 74.55 23.87 -6.73
CA LYS A 532 75.68 23.65 -5.82
C LYS A 532 77.00 23.72 -6.63
N LYS A 533 77.95 24.53 -6.19
CA LYS A 533 79.36 24.46 -6.64
C LYS A 533 80.16 23.58 -5.67
N LYS A 534 81.12 22.84 -6.24
CA LYS A 534 82.23 22.18 -5.55
C LYS A 534 83.05 23.19 -4.75
#